data_AF-A0A969CNU4-F1
#
_entry.id   AF-A0A969CNU4-F1
#
_cell.length_a   1.000
_cell.length_b   1.000
_cell.length_c   1.000
_cell.angle_alpha   90.00
_cell.angle_beta   90.00
_cell.angle_gamma   90.00
#
_symmetry.space_group_name_H-M   'P 1'
#
loop_
_entity.id
_entity.type
_entity.pdbx_description
1 polymer ?
#
loop_
_entity_poly.entity_id
_entity_poly.type
_entity_poly.pdbx_seq_one_letter_code
_entity_poly.pdbx_strand_id
1 'polypeptide(L)'
;MKSGSPTPTQLSAKLFNFFFWIFNASLLLIIYIGFLPFIGLAFMSDTTAGQVPLNFLVPFIGLVGVPTTCTIAGFRPKLKRASLSLFQVFYGIEAPLLVLCVTRFFVLRDLTPASSFLLVTGLVGTIATIHWLVKGRDPNGQANLLHLIGLSLFLFTSLFFVAIALFFVIPFLQLILTSWLSIFLFASMLFPLTILLMGAISFPFGMLPVAWQGWKQNLQKAIARYGKTKATVLASTIAVLWLGSFIALQHQPQNQAFALLKTPPQTDSDRQVLLQKSEVIRKGLLNAYLSSYRYPRSGEEKFIYQYYHDTLMLPDFLAQGIQNTFNFVTHPFQYGGTAEDRAKAEKLYAEFFDAPIIRKEQSTLQKAVTSTFNRGEAKAGLLDVNQKRVRLAQQDITIKPKGDWAEVELHEVYENQTFNPEEILYYFSLPESSVVTGLWLGETANRASSFPFQISTRGAAQQVYNKEVSRRVIRHC
;
A
#
# COMPACT_ATOMS: atom_id res chain seq x y z
N MET A 1 8.19 -58.74 1.10
CA MET A 1 8.11 -57.30 0.77
C MET A 1 7.99 -56.50 2.06
N LYS A 2 9.09 -55.92 2.57
CA LYS A 2 9.02 -55.02 3.74
C LYS A 2 8.62 -53.62 3.24
N SER A 3 7.35 -53.25 3.40
CA SER A 3 6.92 -51.86 3.31
C SER A 3 7.45 -51.11 4.53
N GLY A 4 8.71 -50.68 4.46
CA GLY A 4 9.28 -49.78 5.44
C GLY A 4 8.43 -48.51 5.49
N SER A 5 7.89 -48.18 6.66
CA SER A 5 7.18 -46.93 6.88
C SER A 5 8.09 -45.75 6.50
N PRO A 6 7.56 -44.72 5.80
CA PRO A 6 8.36 -43.58 5.42
C PRO A 6 8.93 -42.89 6.65
N THR A 7 10.19 -42.49 6.60
CA THR A 7 10.81 -41.70 7.68
C THR A 7 10.10 -40.33 7.81
N PRO A 8 10.09 -39.70 9.00
CA PRO A 8 9.40 -38.41 9.22
C PRO A 8 9.77 -37.32 8.20
N THR A 9 11.02 -37.33 7.73
CA THR A 9 11.55 -36.43 6.68
C THR A 9 10.99 -36.71 5.28
N GLN A 10 10.63 -37.96 4.97
CA GLN A 10 10.00 -38.30 3.69
C GLN A 10 8.51 -37.94 3.68
N LEU A 11 7.83 -38.09 4.83
CA LEU A 11 6.43 -37.69 4.98
C LEU A 11 6.27 -36.18 4.84
N SER A 12 7.11 -35.38 5.51
CA SER A 12 7.08 -33.92 5.40
C SER A 12 7.36 -33.43 3.98
N ALA A 13 8.30 -34.07 3.26
CA ALA A 13 8.58 -33.74 1.86
C ALA A 13 7.39 -34.04 0.93
N LYS A 14 6.69 -35.17 1.13
CA LYS A 14 5.49 -35.51 0.35
C LYS A 14 4.34 -34.53 0.63
N LEU A 15 4.08 -34.21 1.90
CA LEU A 15 3.06 -33.24 2.30
C LEU A 15 3.34 -31.86 1.70
N PHE A 16 4.60 -31.41 1.74
CA PHE A 16 4.98 -30.14 1.14
C PHE A 16 4.80 -30.14 -0.38
N ASN A 17 5.19 -31.21 -1.06
CA ASN A 17 4.99 -31.31 -2.52
C ASN A 17 3.51 -31.20 -2.89
N PHE A 18 2.64 -31.86 -2.12
CA PHE A 18 1.19 -31.77 -2.30
C PHE A 18 0.69 -30.33 -2.08
N PHE A 19 1.12 -29.69 -0.99
CA PHE A 19 0.80 -28.29 -0.70
C PHE A 19 1.23 -27.34 -1.82
N PHE A 20 2.48 -27.48 -2.32
CA PHE A 20 3.00 -26.67 -3.42
C PHE A 20 2.09 -26.70 -4.65
N TRP A 21 1.65 -27.90 -5.04
CA TRP A 21 0.79 -28.08 -6.22
C TRP A 21 -0.62 -27.53 -6.02
N ILE A 22 -1.24 -27.77 -4.86
CA ILE A 22 -2.59 -27.24 -4.56
C ILE A 22 -2.55 -25.71 -4.46
N PHE A 23 -1.52 -25.16 -3.81
CA PHE A 23 -1.35 -23.72 -3.68
C PHE A 23 -1.22 -23.07 -5.06
N ASN A 24 -0.30 -23.56 -5.90
CA ASN A 24 -0.11 -23.02 -7.24
C ASN A 24 -1.35 -23.22 -8.12
N ALA A 25 -2.02 -24.37 -8.06
CA ALA A 25 -3.27 -24.59 -8.80
C ALA A 25 -4.36 -23.59 -8.37
N SER A 26 -4.51 -23.36 -7.06
CA SER A 26 -5.49 -22.43 -6.50
C SER A 26 -5.16 -20.98 -6.85
N LEU A 27 -3.88 -20.60 -6.78
CA LEU A 27 -3.39 -19.27 -7.15
C LEU A 27 -3.57 -19.02 -8.65
N LEU A 28 -3.22 -19.97 -9.51
CA LEU A 28 -3.43 -19.85 -10.96
C LEU A 28 -4.91 -19.83 -11.33
N LEU A 29 -5.76 -20.60 -10.66
CA LEU A 29 -7.22 -20.55 -10.82
C LEU A 29 -7.73 -19.14 -10.53
N ILE A 30 -7.37 -18.58 -9.37
CA ILE A 30 -7.75 -17.22 -8.96
C ILE A 30 -7.20 -16.19 -9.96
N ILE A 31 -5.95 -16.33 -10.40
CA ILE A 31 -5.33 -15.37 -11.33
C ILE A 31 -6.00 -15.43 -12.71
N TYR A 32 -6.06 -16.59 -13.35
CA TYR A 32 -6.46 -16.69 -14.75
C TYR A 32 -7.97 -16.66 -14.96
N ILE A 33 -8.76 -17.11 -13.98
CA ILE A 33 -10.23 -17.10 -14.07
C ILE A 33 -10.82 -15.88 -13.35
N GLY A 34 -10.23 -15.44 -12.25
CA GLY A 34 -10.69 -14.28 -11.49
C GLY A 34 -9.96 -12.99 -11.87
N PHE A 35 -8.70 -12.86 -11.48
CA PHE A 35 -8.01 -11.58 -11.52
C PHE A 35 -7.78 -11.04 -12.95
N LEU A 36 -7.29 -11.86 -13.87
CA LEU A 36 -6.87 -11.43 -15.20
C LEU A 36 -8.05 -10.97 -16.09
N PRO A 37 -9.17 -11.72 -16.20
CA PRO A 37 -10.29 -11.33 -17.06
C PRO A 37 -11.01 -10.09 -16.54
N PHE A 38 -11.18 -9.95 -15.22
CA PHE A 38 -11.96 -8.87 -14.62
C PHE A 38 -11.13 -7.62 -14.33
N ILE A 39 -9.88 -7.78 -13.87
CA ILE A 39 -9.02 -6.65 -13.45
C ILE A 39 -7.86 -6.46 -14.43
N GLY A 40 -7.24 -7.54 -14.90
CA GLY A 40 -6.03 -7.48 -15.71
C GLY A 40 -6.18 -6.75 -17.04
N LEU A 41 -7.22 -7.07 -17.81
CA LEU A 41 -7.47 -6.39 -19.10
C LEU A 41 -7.74 -4.90 -18.93
N ALA A 42 -8.54 -4.57 -17.93
CA ALA A 42 -8.90 -3.20 -17.57
C ALA A 42 -7.63 -2.40 -17.16
N PHE A 43 -6.80 -3.00 -16.30
CA PHE A 43 -5.53 -2.43 -15.85
C PHE A 43 -4.55 -2.19 -17.00
N MET A 44 -4.41 -3.14 -17.93
CA MET A 44 -3.51 -3.00 -19.08
C MET A 44 -3.95 -1.86 -20.00
N SER A 45 -5.26 -1.74 -20.27
CA SER A 45 -5.82 -0.63 -21.04
C SER A 45 -5.55 0.74 -20.40
N ASP A 46 -5.71 0.84 -19.08
CA ASP A 46 -5.45 2.09 -18.36
C ASP A 46 -3.96 2.46 -18.34
N THR A 47 -3.11 1.44 -18.23
CA THR A 47 -1.66 1.62 -18.24
C THR A 47 -1.18 2.13 -19.60
N THR A 48 -1.71 1.60 -20.71
CA THR A 48 -1.39 2.10 -22.06
C THR A 48 -1.99 3.47 -22.33
N ALA A 49 -3.14 3.79 -21.73
CA ALA A 49 -3.75 5.12 -21.76
C ALA A 49 -3.07 6.15 -20.84
N GLY A 50 -2.05 5.77 -20.06
CA GLY A 50 -1.33 6.66 -19.15
C GLY A 50 -2.12 7.06 -17.89
N GLN A 51 -3.20 6.36 -17.58
CA GLN A 51 -4.04 6.60 -16.40
C GLN A 51 -3.45 5.94 -15.15
N VAL A 52 -2.77 4.80 -15.32
CA VAL A 52 -2.04 4.10 -14.25
C VAL A 52 -0.53 4.23 -14.51
N PRO A 53 0.27 4.58 -13.49
CA PRO A 53 1.71 4.65 -13.63
C PRO A 53 2.35 3.31 -14.06
N LEU A 54 3.27 3.37 -15.03
CA LEU A 54 3.97 2.19 -15.57
C LEU A 54 4.75 1.38 -14.52
N ASN A 55 5.09 1.98 -13.37
CA ASN A 55 5.77 1.28 -12.29
C ASN A 55 4.90 0.19 -11.61
N PHE A 56 3.58 0.15 -11.85
CA PHE A 56 2.70 -0.94 -11.42
C PHE A 56 2.66 -2.11 -12.43
N LEU A 57 3.18 -1.94 -13.64
CA LEU A 57 3.21 -3.01 -14.64
C LEU A 57 4.13 -4.16 -14.21
N VAL A 58 5.28 -3.83 -13.61
CA VAL A 58 6.25 -4.84 -13.13
C VAL A 58 5.64 -5.76 -12.05
N PRO A 59 5.07 -5.25 -10.94
CA PRO A 59 4.43 -6.12 -9.96
C PRO A 59 3.19 -6.83 -10.53
N PHE A 60 2.43 -6.23 -11.46
CA PHE A 60 1.33 -6.92 -12.15
C PHE A 60 1.82 -8.13 -12.96
N ILE A 61 2.84 -7.95 -13.80
CA ILE A 61 3.48 -9.05 -14.53
C ILE A 61 4.06 -10.07 -13.57
N GLY A 62 4.62 -9.63 -12.44
CA GLY A 62 5.11 -10.52 -11.38
C GLY A 62 4.00 -11.38 -10.77
N LEU A 63 2.84 -10.80 -10.43
CA LEU A 63 1.70 -11.53 -9.86
C LEU A 63 1.22 -12.67 -10.75
N VAL A 64 1.25 -12.48 -12.07
CA VAL A 64 0.85 -13.52 -13.05
C VAL A 64 2.02 -14.44 -13.38
N GLY A 65 3.19 -13.88 -13.65
CA GLY A 65 4.35 -14.58 -14.17
C GLY A 65 5.05 -15.46 -13.14
N VAL A 66 5.15 -15.02 -11.88
CA VAL A 66 5.84 -15.76 -10.82
C VAL A 66 5.20 -17.13 -10.55
N PRO A 67 3.90 -17.24 -10.24
CA PRO A 67 3.29 -18.55 -9.98
C PRO A 67 3.29 -19.43 -11.23
N THR A 68 3.06 -18.85 -12.42
CA THR A 68 3.10 -19.60 -13.69
C THR A 68 4.49 -20.18 -13.95
N THR A 69 5.54 -19.38 -13.80
CA THR A 69 6.91 -19.83 -14.02
C THR A 69 7.37 -20.83 -12.95
N CYS A 70 6.98 -20.65 -11.68
CA CYS A 70 7.29 -21.60 -10.60
C CYS A 70 6.57 -22.94 -10.81
N THR A 71 5.30 -22.92 -11.23
CA THR A 71 4.55 -24.12 -11.61
C THR A 71 5.23 -24.87 -12.75
N ILE A 72 5.56 -24.19 -13.84
CA ILE A 72 6.26 -24.78 -15.00
C ILE A 72 7.64 -25.33 -14.59
N ALA A 73 8.38 -24.59 -13.75
CA ALA A 73 9.66 -25.02 -13.22
C ALA A 73 9.53 -26.30 -12.37
N GLY A 74 8.47 -26.41 -11.56
CA GLY A 74 8.14 -27.60 -10.77
C GLY A 74 7.88 -28.84 -11.63
N PHE A 75 7.29 -28.68 -12.82
CA PHE A 75 7.05 -29.78 -13.77
C PHE A 75 8.31 -30.25 -14.49
N ARG A 76 9.34 -29.39 -14.65
CA ARG A 76 10.51 -29.72 -15.48
C ARG A 76 11.47 -30.67 -14.75
N PRO A 77 11.66 -31.92 -15.22
CA PRO A 77 12.57 -32.88 -14.60
C PRO A 77 14.04 -32.41 -14.67
N LYS A 78 14.40 -31.51 -15.60
CA LYS A 78 15.76 -30.96 -15.72
C LYS A 78 16.17 -30.06 -14.54
N LEU A 79 15.23 -29.44 -13.80
CA LEU A 79 15.56 -28.73 -12.55
C LEU A 79 15.91 -29.70 -11.40
N LYS A 80 15.51 -30.98 -11.50
CA LYS A 80 15.97 -32.03 -10.59
C LYS A 80 17.46 -32.34 -10.75
N ARG A 81 18.09 -32.02 -11.90
CA ARG A 81 19.56 -32.11 -12.06
C ARG A 81 20.31 -31.07 -11.22
N ALA A 82 19.69 -29.94 -10.85
CA ALA A 82 20.24 -28.95 -9.93
C ALA A 82 19.88 -29.22 -8.45
N SER A 83 19.26 -30.37 -8.14
CA SER A 83 18.82 -30.79 -6.79
C SER A 83 17.93 -29.77 -6.04
N LEU A 84 17.18 -28.94 -6.77
CA LEU A 84 16.26 -27.98 -6.16
C LEU A 84 14.98 -28.69 -5.69
N SER A 85 14.69 -28.58 -4.39
CA SER A 85 13.44 -29.08 -3.84
C SER A 85 12.30 -28.10 -4.13
N LEU A 86 11.06 -28.60 -4.22
CA LEU A 86 9.88 -27.72 -4.37
C LEU A 86 9.77 -26.71 -3.22
N PHE A 87 10.24 -27.07 -2.02
CA PHE A 87 10.33 -26.16 -0.87
C PHE A 87 11.20 -24.94 -1.15
N GLN A 88 12.33 -25.13 -1.83
CA GLN A 88 13.24 -24.04 -2.16
C GLN A 88 12.75 -23.19 -3.32
N VAL A 89 12.05 -23.80 -4.30
CA VAL A 89 11.36 -23.05 -5.35
C VAL A 89 10.28 -22.18 -4.72
N PHE A 90 9.46 -22.75 -3.84
CA PHE A 90 8.37 -22.04 -3.20
C PHE A 90 8.87 -20.91 -2.29
N TYR A 91 9.63 -21.21 -1.24
CA TYR A 91 10.02 -20.21 -0.26
C TYR A 91 11.27 -19.41 -0.61
N GLY A 92 12.10 -19.89 -1.56
CA GLY A 92 13.29 -19.16 -2.01
C GLY A 92 13.07 -18.30 -3.25
N ILE A 93 11.99 -18.53 -4.00
CA ILE A 93 11.71 -17.84 -5.28
C ILE A 93 10.28 -17.31 -5.31
N GLU A 94 9.28 -18.18 -5.22
CA GLU A 94 7.87 -17.82 -5.43
C GLU A 94 7.35 -16.85 -4.34
N ALA A 95 7.42 -17.27 -3.08
CA ALA A 95 6.95 -16.53 -1.92
C ALA A 95 7.56 -15.11 -1.81
N PRO A 96 8.89 -14.91 -1.86
CA PRO A 96 9.44 -13.55 -1.74
C PRO A 96 9.06 -12.66 -2.92
N LEU A 97 9.01 -13.18 -4.15
CA LEU A 97 8.57 -12.39 -5.30
C LEU A 97 7.07 -12.05 -5.19
N LEU A 98 6.23 -12.99 -4.75
CA LEU A 98 4.81 -12.73 -4.49
C LEU A 98 4.63 -11.69 -3.39
N VAL A 99 5.36 -11.77 -2.27
CA VAL A 99 5.31 -10.76 -1.20
C VAL A 99 5.67 -9.38 -1.74
N LEU A 100 6.74 -9.25 -2.53
CA LEU A 100 7.13 -7.97 -3.14
C LEU A 100 6.05 -7.45 -4.10
N CYS A 101 5.49 -8.31 -4.95
CA CYS A 101 4.49 -7.91 -5.94
C CYS A 101 3.16 -7.54 -5.28
N VAL A 102 2.67 -8.35 -4.34
CA VAL A 102 1.42 -8.08 -3.59
C VAL A 102 1.57 -6.80 -2.78
N THR A 103 2.67 -6.66 -2.03
CA THR A 103 2.91 -5.47 -1.21
C THR A 103 2.98 -4.22 -2.09
N ARG A 104 3.73 -4.27 -3.20
CA ARG A 104 3.85 -3.11 -4.09
C ARG A 104 2.55 -2.79 -4.83
N PHE A 105 1.76 -3.79 -5.23
CA PHE A 105 0.57 -3.60 -6.06
C PHE A 105 -0.66 -3.22 -5.24
N PHE A 106 -0.89 -3.89 -4.10
CA PHE A 106 -2.11 -3.74 -3.31
C PHE A 106 -1.94 -2.89 -2.04
N VAL A 107 -0.77 -2.93 -1.41
CA VAL A 107 -0.57 -2.31 -0.09
C VAL A 107 0.03 -0.92 -0.22
N LEU A 108 1.10 -0.78 -1.01
CA LEU A 108 1.85 0.46 -1.12
C LEU A 108 1.40 1.25 -2.36
N ARG A 109 0.79 2.41 -2.10
CA ARG A 109 0.41 3.33 -3.16
C ARG A 109 1.60 4.19 -3.60
N ASP A 110 1.92 5.22 -2.84
CA ASP A 110 3.15 6.01 -3.00
C ASP A 110 4.28 5.47 -2.10
N LEU A 111 5.51 5.46 -2.62
CA LEU A 111 6.64 4.83 -1.93
C LEU A 111 7.37 5.84 -1.04
N THR A 112 7.59 5.46 0.22
CA THR A 112 8.45 6.20 1.15
C THR A 112 9.89 5.72 1.03
N PRO A 113 10.89 6.47 1.53
CA PRO A 113 12.27 6.00 1.55
C PRO A 113 12.43 4.66 2.29
N ALA A 114 11.74 4.48 3.42
CA ALA A 114 11.78 3.25 4.20
C ALA A 114 11.14 2.06 3.47
N SER A 115 9.95 2.22 2.88
CA SER A 115 9.31 1.14 2.14
C SER A 115 10.04 0.81 0.84
N SER A 116 10.61 1.82 0.16
CA SER A 116 11.48 1.62 -1.00
C SER A 116 12.72 0.81 -0.64
N PHE A 117 13.38 1.12 0.48
CA PHE A 117 14.54 0.39 0.96
C PHE A 117 14.21 -1.09 1.16
N LEU A 118 13.12 -1.41 1.86
CA LEU A 118 12.70 -2.80 2.09
C LEU A 118 12.39 -3.56 0.79
N LEU A 119 11.69 -2.91 -0.16
CA LEU A 119 11.38 -3.52 -1.45
C LEU A 119 12.66 -3.80 -2.27
N VAL A 120 13.59 -2.84 -2.30
CA VAL A 120 14.86 -2.97 -3.03
C VAL A 120 15.74 -4.04 -2.39
N THR A 121 15.88 -4.05 -1.06
CA THR A 121 16.69 -5.07 -0.37
C THR A 121 16.07 -6.46 -0.52
N GLY A 122 14.74 -6.56 -0.47
CA GLY A 122 14.02 -7.81 -0.72
C GLY A 122 14.21 -8.30 -2.16
N LEU A 123 14.13 -7.43 -3.16
CA LEU A 123 14.33 -7.77 -4.57
C LEU A 123 15.77 -8.23 -4.83
N VAL A 124 16.76 -7.44 -4.42
CA VAL A 124 18.19 -7.78 -4.58
C VAL A 124 18.52 -9.08 -3.86
N GLY A 125 18.01 -9.26 -2.64
CA GLY A 125 18.18 -10.49 -1.88
C GLY A 125 17.57 -11.69 -2.58
N THR A 126 16.37 -11.55 -3.15
CA THR A 126 15.68 -12.62 -3.87
C THR A 126 16.41 -13.00 -5.16
N ILE A 127 16.90 -12.02 -5.94
CA ILE A 127 17.70 -12.26 -7.14
C ILE A 127 18.98 -13.03 -6.79
N ALA A 128 19.66 -12.63 -5.71
CA ALA A 128 20.84 -13.33 -5.24
C ALA A 128 20.54 -14.76 -4.77
N THR A 129 19.42 -14.98 -4.08
CA THR A 129 18.94 -16.31 -3.67
C THR A 129 18.64 -17.18 -4.88
N ILE A 130 17.93 -16.67 -5.90
CA ILE A 130 17.66 -17.40 -7.14
C ILE A 130 18.97 -17.79 -7.82
N HIS A 131 19.89 -16.85 -7.98
CA HIS A 131 21.19 -17.12 -8.59
C HIS A 131 21.99 -18.16 -7.79
N TRP A 132 21.97 -18.06 -6.45
CA TRP A 132 22.62 -19.03 -5.57
C TRP A 132 21.99 -20.43 -5.66
N LEU A 133 20.67 -20.52 -5.71
CA LEU A 133 19.93 -21.78 -5.87
C LEU A 133 20.27 -22.47 -7.21
N VAL A 134 20.40 -21.71 -8.29
CA VAL A 134 20.68 -22.26 -9.63
C VAL A 134 22.16 -22.60 -9.84
N LYS A 135 23.09 -21.73 -9.40
CA LYS A 135 24.53 -21.83 -9.73
C LYS A 135 25.46 -21.93 -8.51
N GLY A 136 25.07 -21.41 -7.35
CA GLY A 136 25.95 -21.22 -6.19
C GLY A 136 26.20 -22.47 -5.32
N ARG A 137 25.56 -23.60 -5.64
CA ARG A 137 25.70 -24.86 -4.89
C ARG A 137 26.95 -25.65 -5.23
N ASP A 138 27.60 -25.38 -6.36
CA ASP A 138 28.80 -26.09 -6.77
C ASP A 138 29.88 -26.00 -5.65
N PRO A 139 30.41 -27.14 -5.15
CA PRO A 139 31.52 -27.18 -4.20
C PRO A 139 32.78 -26.46 -4.72
N ASN A 140 33.01 -26.50 -6.03
CA ASN A 140 34.11 -25.84 -6.73
C ASN A 140 33.73 -24.45 -7.27
N GLY A 141 32.44 -24.10 -7.17
CA GLY A 141 31.92 -22.80 -7.56
C GLY A 141 32.56 -21.69 -6.72
N GLN A 142 33.07 -20.67 -7.38
CA GLN A 142 33.72 -19.55 -6.72
C GLN A 142 32.76 -18.89 -5.71
N ALA A 143 33.11 -18.97 -4.42
CA ALA A 143 32.44 -18.21 -3.37
C ALA A 143 32.48 -16.73 -3.75
N ASN A 144 31.31 -16.18 -4.06
CA ASN A 144 31.17 -14.80 -4.51
C ASN A 144 30.77 -13.95 -3.30
N LEU A 145 31.57 -12.94 -2.98
CA LEU A 145 31.24 -11.96 -1.95
C LEU A 145 29.87 -11.29 -2.24
N LEU A 146 29.51 -11.17 -3.51
CA LEU A 146 28.18 -10.71 -3.93
C LEU A 146 27.05 -11.63 -3.47
N HIS A 147 27.25 -12.96 -3.44
CA HIS A 147 26.26 -13.88 -2.86
C HIS A 147 26.14 -13.68 -1.36
N LEU A 148 27.23 -13.36 -0.66
CA LEU A 148 27.16 -13.12 0.78
C LEU A 148 26.35 -11.85 1.07
N ILE A 149 26.58 -10.78 0.30
CA ILE A 149 25.79 -9.54 0.37
C ILE A 149 24.32 -9.84 0.11
N GLY A 150 23.98 -10.44 -1.04
CA GLY A 150 22.59 -10.68 -1.40
C GLY A 150 21.86 -11.65 -0.46
N LEU A 151 22.50 -12.75 -0.04
CA LEU A 151 21.90 -13.69 0.92
C LEU A 151 21.75 -13.07 2.31
N SER A 152 22.64 -12.17 2.72
CA SER A 152 22.45 -11.36 3.94
C SER A 152 21.22 -10.46 3.82
N LEU A 153 21.03 -9.76 2.69
CA LEU A 153 19.84 -8.93 2.47
C LEU A 153 18.55 -9.75 2.47
N PHE A 154 18.57 -10.94 1.86
CA PHE A 154 17.44 -11.86 1.89
C PHE A 154 17.11 -12.36 3.30
N LEU A 155 18.16 -12.66 4.10
CA LEU A 155 18.01 -13.06 5.50
C LEU A 155 17.42 -11.95 6.35
N PHE A 156 17.92 -10.71 6.25
CA PHE A 156 17.37 -9.59 7.02
C PHE A 156 15.93 -9.28 6.63
N THR A 157 15.61 -9.32 5.34
CA THR A 157 14.23 -9.14 4.87
C THR A 157 13.31 -10.25 5.39
N SER A 158 13.76 -11.51 5.40
CA SER A 158 13.00 -12.63 5.95
C SER A 158 12.80 -12.51 7.46
N LEU A 159 13.84 -12.12 8.21
CA LEU A 159 13.76 -11.87 9.66
C LEU A 159 12.80 -10.73 9.97
N PHE A 160 12.80 -9.67 9.17
CA PHE A 160 11.87 -8.55 9.30
C PHE A 160 10.41 -9.01 9.16
N PHE A 161 10.10 -9.81 8.12
CA PHE A 161 8.74 -10.34 7.95
C PHE A 161 8.34 -11.32 9.04
N VAL A 162 9.26 -12.15 9.53
CA VAL A 162 9.00 -13.02 10.69
C VAL A 162 8.73 -12.19 11.94
N ALA A 163 9.49 -11.13 12.18
CA ALA A 163 9.26 -10.24 13.32
C ALA A 163 7.85 -9.65 13.31
N ILE A 164 7.36 -9.21 12.14
CA ILE A 164 5.97 -8.75 12.00
C ILE A 164 4.97 -9.90 12.23
N ALA A 165 5.21 -11.06 11.63
CA ALA A 165 4.30 -12.20 11.71
C ALA A 165 4.13 -12.72 13.14
N LEU A 166 5.17 -12.64 13.98
CA LEU A 166 5.13 -13.11 15.37
C LEU A 166 4.06 -12.42 16.22
N PHE A 167 3.72 -11.15 15.94
CA PHE A 167 2.64 -10.44 16.63
C PHE A 167 1.25 -10.99 16.35
N PHE A 168 1.10 -11.80 15.29
CA PHE A 168 -0.16 -12.39 14.89
C PHE A 168 -0.27 -13.88 15.23
N VAL A 169 0.82 -14.55 15.60
CA VAL A 169 0.82 -15.99 15.88
C VAL A 169 -0.13 -16.32 17.04
N ILE A 170 -0.03 -15.61 18.16
CA ILE A 170 -0.85 -15.90 19.35
C ILE A 170 -2.34 -15.56 19.09
N PRO A 171 -2.69 -14.35 18.59
CA PRO A 171 -4.08 -14.05 18.22
C PRO A 171 -4.67 -15.06 17.22
N PHE A 172 -3.88 -15.49 16.25
CA PHE A 172 -4.31 -16.47 15.25
C PHE A 172 -4.53 -17.87 15.85
N LEU A 173 -3.66 -18.32 16.75
CA LEU A 173 -3.85 -19.58 17.49
C LEU A 173 -5.11 -19.54 18.34
N GLN A 174 -5.37 -18.43 19.03
CA GLN A 174 -6.59 -18.25 19.80
C GLN A 174 -7.83 -18.32 18.91
N LEU A 175 -7.83 -17.62 17.78
CA LEU A 175 -8.92 -17.66 16.79
C LEU A 175 -9.19 -19.09 16.31
N ILE A 176 -8.14 -19.86 16.01
CA ILE A 176 -8.28 -21.28 15.66
C ILE A 176 -8.92 -22.05 16.80
N LEU A 177 -8.44 -21.91 18.04
CA LEU A 177 -8.97 -22.67 19.18
C LEU A 177 -10.44 -22.35 19.47
N THR A 178 -10.84 -21.08 19.39
CA THR A 178 -12.22 -20.66 19.70
C THR A 178 -13.20 -20.89 18.57
N SER A 179 -12.73 -20.89 17.32
CA SER A 179 -13.59 -20.83 16.13
C SER A 179 -13.24 -21.91 15.09
N TRP A 180 -12.57 -22.99 15.48
CA TRP A 180 -12.10 -24.03 14.53
C TRP A 180 -13.22 -24.59 13.64
N LEU A 181 -14.42 -24.79 14.16
CA LEU A 181 -15.53 -25.36 13.39
C LEU A 181 -16.03 -24.39 12.32
N SER A 182 -16.24 -23.12 12.66
CA SER A 182 -16.64 -22.11 11.69
C SER A 182 -15.53 -21.89 10.66
N ILE A 183 -14.28 -21.80 11.11
CA ILE A 183 -13.11 -21.72 10.23
C ILE A 183 -13.08 -22.90 9.26
N PHE A 184 -13.31 -24.13 9.73
CA PHE A 184 -13.31 -25.32 8.89
C PHE A 184 -14.42 -25.30 7.82
N LEU A 185 -15.64 -24.89 8.21
CA LEU A 185 -16.77 -24.78 7.29
C LEU A 185 -16.51 -23.70 6.23
N PHE A 186 -16.09 -22.50 6.65
CA PHE A 186 -15.70 -21.43 5.72
C PHE A 186 -14.52 -21.84 4.84
N ALA A 187 -13.53 -22.52 5.41
CA ALA A 187 -12.35 -22.99 4.70
C ALA A 187 -12.71 -23.94 3.57
N SER A 188 -13.71 -24.81 3.80
CA SER A 188 -14.22 -25.77 2.82
C SER A 188 -14.98 -25.08 1.69
N MET A 189 -15.82 -24.08 2.02
CA MET A 189 -16.59 -23.31 1.03
C MET A 189 -15.68 -22.45 0.14
N LEU A 190 -14.64 -21.84 0.72
CA LEU A 190 -13.72 -20.94 0.03
C LEU A 190 -12.36 -21.59 -0.24
N PHE A 191 -12.34 -22.90 -0.52
CA PHE A 191 -11.13 -23.72 -0.54
C PHE A 191 -9.93 -23.09 -1.28
N PRO A 192 -10.04 -22.56 -2.52
CA PRO A 192 -8.90 -21.95 -3.20
C PRO A 192 -8.34 -20.73 -2.46
N LEU A 193 -9.22 -19.89 -1.89
CA LEU A 193 -8.84 -18.72 -1.11
C LEU A 193 -8.20 -19.12 0.22
N THR A 194 -8.72 -20.16 0.88
CA THR A 194 -8.16 -20.69 2.12
C THR A 194 -6.72 -21.15 1.93
N ILE A 195 -6.45 -21.94 0.88
CA ILE A 195 -5.10 -22.41 0.57
C ILE A 195 -4.17 -21.22 0.30
N LEU A 196 -4.65 -20.20 -0.42
CA LEU A 196 -3.89 -18.97 -0.66
C LEU A 196 -3.49 -18.28 0.65
N LEU A 197 -4.47 -18.10 1.56
CA LEU A 197 -4.24 -17.47 2.86
C LEU A 197 -3.26 -18.28 3.72
N MET A 198 -3.40 -19.62 3.75
CA MET A 198 -2.45 -20.50 4.43
C MET A 198 -1.02 -20.33 3.87
N GLY A 199 -0.88 -20.25 2.55
CA GLY A 199 0.42 -19.96 1.94
C GLY A 199 0.97 -18.60 2.35
N ALA A 200 0.17 -17.53 2.26
CA ALA A 200 0.56 -16.19 2.65
C ALA A 200 1.04 -16.12 4.12
N ILE A 201 0.32 -16.78 5.04
CA ILE A 201 0.70 -16.88 6.46
C ILE A 201 2.01 -17.67 6.63
N SER A 202 2.22 -18.70 5.81
CA SER A 202 3.44 -19.54 5.88
C SER A 202 4.70 -18.86 5.32
N PHE A 203 4.57 -17.85 4.44
CA PHE A 203 5.70 -17.26 3.72
C PHE A 203 6.85 -16.79 4.63
N PRO A 204 6.63 -15.97 5.69
CA PRO A 204 7.72 -15.49 6.53
C PRO A 204 8.49 -16.65 7.18
N PHE A 205 7.76 -17.65 7.67
CA PHE A 205 8.32 -18.81 8.37
C PHE A 205 9.02 -19.80 7.44
N GLY A 206 8.56 -19.95 6.20
CA GLY A 206 9.20 -20.81 5.21
C GLY A 206 10.40 -20.17 4.52
N MET A 207 10.37 -18.85 4.31
CA MET A 207 11.49 -18.08 3.75
C MET A 207 12.73 -18.11 4.67
N LEU A 208 12.53 -18.00 5.99
CA LEU A 208 13.62 -17.89 6.96
C LEU A 208 14.58 -19.11 6.93
N PRO A 209 14.14 -20.38 6.96
CA PRO A 209 15.01 -21.54 6.83
C PRO A 209 15.83 -21.54 5.54
N VAL A 210 15.23 -21.16 4.40
CA VAL A 210 15.93 -21.07 3.11
C VAL A 210 17.00 -19.98 3.17
N ALA A 211 16.65 -18.80 3.69
CA ALA A 211 17.56 -17.68 3.84
C ALA A 211 18.74 -18.02 4.77
N TRP A 212 18.44 -18.61 5.94
CA TRP A 212 19.43 -19.01 6.92
C TRP A 212 20.40 -20.06 6.36
N GLN A 213 19.86 -21.10 5.71
CA GLN A 213 20.67 -22.16 5.13
C GLN A 213 21.58 -21.61 4.02
N GLY A 214 21.04 -20.80 3.11
CA GLY A 214 21.81 -20.20 2.02
C GLY A 214 22.92 -19.30 2.55
N TRP A 215 22.58 -18.40 3.47
CA TRP A 215 23.55 -17.50 4.10
C TRP A 215 24.65 -18.27 4.85
N LYS A 216 24.29 -19.25 5.69
CA LYS A 216 25.25 -20.05 6.48
C LYS A 216 26.22 -20.80 5.57
N GLN A 217 25.72 -21.47 4.53
CA GLN A 217 26.57 -22.22 3.59
C GLN A 217 27.53 -21.28 2.84
N ASN A 218 27.04 -20.12 2.39
CA ASN A 218 27.89 -19.17 1.67
C ASN A 218 28.91 -18.48 2.58
N LEU A 219 28.55 -18.19 3.84
CA LEU A 219 29.47 -17.69 4.84
C LEU A 219 30.60 -18.69 5.12
N GLN A 220 30.28 -19.98 5.28
CA GLN A 220 31.29 -21.03 5.46
C GLN A 220 32.24 -21.13 4.25
N LYS A 221 31.71 -21.07 3.02
CA LYS A 221 32.53 -21.02 1.80
C LYS A 221 33.42 -19.78 1.75
N ALA A 222 32.90 -18.62 2.16
CA ALA A 222 33.68 -17.37 2.22
C ALA A 222 34.78 -17.43 3.29
N ILE A 223 34.50 -18.03 4.45
CA ILE A 223 35.49 -18.24 5.53
C ILE A 223 36.62 -19.16 5.04
N ALA A 224 36.28 -20.27 4.35
CA ALA A 224 37.27 -21.20 3.83
C ALA A 224 38.19 -20.55 2.77
N ARG A 225 37.66 -19.62 1.97
CA ARG A 225 38.40 -19.00 0.86
C ARG A 225 39.17 -17.72 1.25
N TYR A 226 38.54 -16.82 1.99
CA TYR A 226 39.07 -15.49 2.29
C TYR A 226 39.54 -15.34 3.75
N GLY A 227 39.36 -16.38 4.56
CA GLY A 227 39.64 -16.38 5.99
C GLY A 227 38.47 -15.89 6.84
N LYS A 228 38.46 -16.33 8.11
CA LYS A 228 37.39 -16.04 9.08
C LYS A 228 37.18 -14.53 9.24
N THR A 229 38.26 -13.78 9.48
CA THR A 229 38.20 -12.34 9.76
C THR A 229 37.55 -11.54 8.64
N LYS A 230 37.99 -11.74 7.38
CA LYS A 230 37.43 -10.98 6.24
C LYS A 230 35.96 -11.29 6.01
N ALA A 231 35.58 -12.56 6.10
CA ALA A 231 34.20 -12.97 5.90
C ALA A 231 33.26 -12.46 7.02
N THR A 232 33.70 -12.52 8.27
CA THR A 232 32.92 -12.01 9.41
C THR A 232 32.82 -10.49 9.38
N VAL A 233 33.92 -9.77 9.10
CA VAL A 233 33.90 -8.31 8.97
C VAL A 233 32.91 -7.90 7.88
N LEU A 234 32.95 -8.52 6.70
CA LEU A 234 32.00 -8.21 5.64
C LEU A 234 30.54 -8.47 6.08
N ALA A 235 30.24 -9.63 6.67
CA ALA A 235 28.90 -9.94 7.14
C ALA A 235 28.40 -8.94 8.21
N SER A 236 29.26 -8.58 9.16
CA SER A 236 28.97 -7.58 10.20
C SER A 236 28.78 -6.19 9.60
N THR A 237 29.61 -5.78 8.64
CA THR A 237 29.44 -4.50 7.93
C THR A 237 28.11 -4.45 7.20
N ILE A 238 27.70 -5.52 6.50
CA ILE A 238 26.39 -5.56 5.83
C ILE A 238 25.27 -5.45 6.86
N ALA A 239 25.36 -6.13 8.00
CA ALA A 239 24.37 -6.04 9.07
C ALA A 239 24.24 -4.63 9.64
N VAL A 240 25.36 -3.98 9.95
CA VAL A 240 25.41 -2.61 10.48
C VAL A 240 24.88 -1.61 9.44
N LEU A 241 25.27 -1.73 8.18
CA LEU A 241 24.79 -0.86 7.11
C LEU A 241 23.29 -1.03 6.86
N TRP A 242 22.79 -2.27 6.86
CA TRP A 242 21.37 -2.54 6.67
C TRP A 242 20.54 -2.00 7.82
N LEU A 243 20.93 -2.29 9.08
CA LEU A 243 20.23 -1.82 10.27
C LEU A 243 20.31 -0.29 10.41
N GLY A 244 21.49 0.29 10.18
CA GLY A 244 21.69 1.73 10.20
C GLY A 244 20.84 2.44 9.14
N SER A 245 20.79 1.91 7.91
CA SER A 245 19.93 2.44 6.85
C SER A 245 18.44 2.28 7.19
N PHE A 246 18.05 1.13 7.74
CA PHE A 246 16.68 0.86 8.17
C PHE A 246 16.20 1.85 9.23
N ILE A 247 17.04 2.17 10.22
CA ILE A 247 16.72 3.15 11.28
C ILE A 247 16.75 4.59 10.71
N ALA A 248 17.76 4.95 9.92
CA ALA A 248 17.91 6.30 9.39
C ALA A 248 16.77 6.69 8.44
N LEU A 249 16.35 5.76 7.57
CA LEU A 249 15.31 6.01 6.56
C LEU A 249 13.89 6.02 7.14
N GLN A 250 13.71 5.62 8.40
CA GLN A 250 12.42 5.70 9.08
C GLN A 250 12.05 7.11 9.53
N HIS A 251 12.97 8.08 9.47
CA HIS A 251 12.64 9.44 9.87
C HIS A 251 11.57 10.05 8.95
N GLN A 252 10.43 10.42 9.53
CA GLN A 252 9.34 11.04 8.79
C GLN A 252 9.43 12.57 8.86
N PRO A 253 9.42 13.28 7.72
CA PRO A 253 9.79 14.69 7.65
C PRO A 253 8.77 15.65 8.27
N GLN A 254 7.52 15.23 8.50
CA GLN A 254 6.46 16.08 9.04
C GLN A 254 6.75 16.56 10.46
N ASN A 255 7.42 15.74 11.28
CA ASN A 255 7.71 16.10 12.66
C ASN A 255 8.62 17.33 12.73
N GLN A 256 9.59 17.41 11.82
CA GLN A 256 10.48 18.56 11.71
C GLN A 256 9.74 19.79 11.17
N ALA A 257 8.89 19.62 10.15
CA ALA A 257 8.11 20.73 9.59
C ALA A 257 7.14 21.33 10.62
N PHE A 258 6.40 20.50 11.36
CA PHE A 258 5.51 20.97 12.42
C PHE A 258 6.27 21.61 13.58
N ALA A 259 7.46 21.12 13.93
CA ALA A 259 8.29 21.76 14.94
C ALA A 259 8.76 23.16 14.50
N LEU A 260 9.19 23.31 13.23
CA LEU A 260 9.63 24.59 12.67
C LEU A 260 8.52 25.63 12.56
N LEU A 261 7.28 25.20 12.30
CA LEU A 261 6.12 26.07 12.10
C LEU A 261 5.24 26.24 13.35
N LYS A 262 5.65 25.69 14.50
CA LYS A 262 4.86 25.76 15.74
C LYS A 262 4.69 27.18 16.25
N THR A 263 5.71 28.02 16.07
CA THR A 263 5.74 29.41 16.53
C THR A 263 5.92 30.35 15.33
N PRO A 264 5.01 31.31 15.11
CA PRO A 264 5.17 32.29 14.04
C PRO A 264 6.47 33.09 14.21
N PRO A 265 7.20 33.38 13.12
CA PRO A 265 8.43 34.18 13.20
C PRO A 265 8.10 35.58 13.75
N GLN A 266 8.84 36.03 14.77
CA GLN A 266 8.65 37.33 15.39
C GLN A 266 9.55 38.41 14.75
N THR A 267 10.62 37.99 14.09
CA THR A 267 11.58 38.89 13.42
C THR A 267 11.80 38.50 11.96
N ASP A 268 12.26 39.45 11.15
CA ASP A 268 12.64 39.18 9.75
C ASP A 268 13.81 38.18 9.64
N SER A 269 14.71 38.17 10.63
CA SER A 269 15.79 37.18 10.73
C SER A 269 15.23 35.77 10.90
N ASP A 270 14.24 35.57 11.77
CA ASP A 270 13.59 34.27 11.97
C ASP A 270 12.88 33.80 10.71
N ARG A 271 12.23 34.73 10.00
CA ARG A 271 11.59 34.47 8.71
C ARG A 271 12.62 34.01 7.67
N GLN A 272 13.78 34.65 7.58
CA GLN A 272 14.85 34.22 6.66
C GLN A 272 15.38 32.82 6.99
N VAL A 273 15.54 32.48 8.27
CA VAL A 273 15.97 31.12 8.69
C VAL A 273 14.94 30.06 8.29
N LEU A 274 13.64 30.36 8.42
CA LEU A 274 12.59 29.44 7.96
C LEU A 274 12.56 29.30 6.44
N LEU A 275 12.76 30.39 5.69
CA LEU A 275 12.82 30.36 4.22
C LEU A 275 14.00 29.52 3.71
N GLN A 276 15.15 29.53 4.39
CA GLN A 276 16.28 28.64 4.08
C GLN A 276 15.94 27.16 4.29
N LYS A 277 14.97 26.86 5.16
CA LYS A 277 14.45 25.50 5.43
C LYS A 277 13.16 25.19 4.67
N SER A 278 12.79 26.01 3.69
CA SER A 278 11.56 25.88 2.90
C SER A 278 11.38 24.48 2.31
N GLU A 279 12.43 23.85 1.77
CA GLU A 279 12.36 22.49 1.22
C GLU A 279 12.06 21.42 2.29
N VAL A 280 12.60 21.57 3.49
CA VAL A 280 12.33 20.65 4.61
C VAL A 280 10.88 20.79 5.06
N ILE A 281 10.42 22.04 5.21
CA ILE A 281 9.04 22.38 5.56
C ILE A 281 8.08 21.81 4.50
N ARG A 282 8.34 22.09 3.23
CA ARG A 282 7.57 21.59 2.08
C ARG A 282 7.44 20.08 2.10
N LYS A 283 8.56 19.35 2.22
CA LYS A 283 8.56 17.87 2.25
C LYS A 283 7.78 17.31 3.44
N GLY A 284 7.91 17.94 4.61
CA GLY A 284 7.18 17.51 5.81
C GLY A 284 5.68 17.74 5.71
N LEU A 285 5.25 18.93 5.29
CA LEU A 285 3.82 19.25 5.09
C LEU A 285 3.21 18.38 3.99
N LEU A 286 3.91 18.16 2.88
CA LEU A 286 3.48 17.22 1.84
C LEU A 286 3.35 15.79 2.36
N ASN A 287 4.25 15.33 3.24
CA ASN A 287 4.16 13.99 3.81
C ASN A 287 2.95 13.81 4.73
N ALA A 288 2.65 14.82 5.55
CA ALA A 288 1.46 14.82 6.38
C ALA A 288 0.17 14.87 5.54
N TYR A 289 0.13 15.73 4.51
CA TYR A 289 -1.02 15.87 3.64
C TYR A 289 -1.31 14.59 2.82
N LEU A 290 -0.25 13.91 2.35
CA LEU A 290 -0.34 12.66 1.58
C LEU A 290 -0.25 11.39 2.45
N SER A 291 -0.41 11.50 3.76
CA SER A 291 -0.22 10.39 4.71
C SER A 291 -1.04 9.14 4.33
N SER A 292 -2.33 9.29 4.02
CA SER A 292 -3.22 8.19 3.62
C SER A 292 -2.87 7.53 2.27
N TYR A 293 -2.05 8.19 1.45
CA TYR A 293 -1.54 7.63 0.19
C TYR A 293 -0.15 7.01 0.33
N ARG A 294 0.60 7.31 1.40
CA ARG A 294 1.97 6.82 1.59
C ARG A 294 2.08 5.71 2.62
N TYR A 295 1.23 5.76 3.64
CA TYR A 295 1.26 4.83 4.75
C TYR A 295 -0.06 4.06 4.79
N PRO A 296 -0.01 2.72 4.70
CA PRO A 296 -1.20 1.87 4.82
C PRO A 296 -1.92 2.00 6.17
N ARG A 297 -1.23 2.52 7.19
CA ARG A 297 -1.70 2.53 8.57
C ARG A 297 -1.48 3.86 9.28
N SER A 298 -2.41 4.20 10.17
CA SER A 298 -2.26 5.31 11.11
C SER A 298 -1.57 4.86 12.39
N GLY A 299 -0.77 5.74 12.99
CA GLY A 299 -0.13 5.48 14.28
C GLY A 299 -1.06 5.50 15.49
N GLU A 300 -2.29 5.95 15.30
CA GLU A 300 -3.35 5.93 16.33
C GLU A 300 -4.05 4.56 16.44
N GLU A 301 -3.85 3.66 15.49
CA GLU A 301 -4.47 2.34 15.49
C GLU A 301 -3.90 1.45 16.61
N LYS A 302 -4.77 1.06 17.55
CA LYS A 302 -4.41 0.25 18.73
C LYS A 302 -4.86 -1.21 18.66
N PHE A 303 -5.04 -1.78 17.46
CA PHE A 303 -5.62 -3.12 17.37
C PHE A 303 -4.74 -4.22 17.98
N ILE A 304 -3.41 -4.09 17.96
CA ILE A 304 -2.52 -5.07 18.60
C ILE A 304 -2.71 -5.00 20.12
N TYR A 305 -2.74 -3.79 20.68
CA TYR A 305 -3.12 -3.59 22.08
C TYR A 305 -4.47 -4.25 22.38
N GLN A 306 -5.51 -3.99 21.57
CA GLN A 306 -6.85 -4.58 21.77
C GLN A 306 -6.84 -6.11 21.74
N TYR A 307 -6.14 -6.76 20.80
CA TYR A 307 -6.05 -8.22 20.80
C TYR A 307 -5.38 -8.76 22.06
N TYR A 308 -4.25 -8.18 22.45
CA TYR A 308 -3.48 -8.68 23.58
C TYR A 308 -4.12 -8.32 24.94
N HIS A 309 -4.80 -7.19 25.04
CA HIS A 309 -5.53 -6.78 26.24
C HIS A 309 -6.89 -7.48 26.32
N ASP A 310 -7.75 -7.32 25.31
CA ASP A 310 -9.15 -7.75 25.37
C ASP A 310 -9.30 -9.26 25.16
N THR A 311 -8.46 -9.86 24.31
CA THR A 311 -8.59 -11.28 23.94
C THR A 311 -7.71 -12.19 24.79
N LEU A 312 -6.48 -11.75 25.12
CA LEU A 312 -5.53 -12.50 25.94
C LEU A 312 -5.50 -12.06 27.41
N MET A 313 -6.28 -11.05 27.79
CA MET A 313 -6.39 -10.53 29.17
C MET A 313 -5.03 -10.13 29.76
N LEU A 314 -4.10 -9.63 28.93
CA LEU A 314 -2.81 -9.15 29.42
C LEU A 314 -2.97 -7.79 30.12
N PRO A 315 -2.18 -7.53 31.19
CA PRO A 315 -2.11 -6.21 31.82
C PRO A 315 -1.73 -5.11 30.82
N ASP A 316 -2.27 -3.90 31.03
CA ASP A 316 -2.07 -2.73 30.17
C ASP A 316 -0.61 -2.46 29.82
N PHE A 317 0.30 -2.55 30.80
CA PHE A 317 1.72 -2.34 30.57
C PHE A 317 2.31 -3.29 29.52
N LEU A 318 1.93 -4.58 29.56
CA LEU A 318 2.42 -5.57 28.60
C LEU A 318 1.78 -5.37 27.23
N ALA A 319 0.46 -5.18 27.17
CA ALA A 319 -0.25 -4.94 25.92
C ALA A 319 0.27 -3.67 25.20
N GLN A 320 0.51 -2.59 25.96
CA GLN A 320 1.08 -1.36 25.42
C GLN A 320 2.54 -1.54 24.99
N GLY A 321 3.34 -2.31 25.75
CA GLY A 321 4.70 -2.67 25.36
C GLY A 321 4.76 -3.43 24.03
N ILE A 322 3.84 -4.38 23.82
CA ILE A 322 3.70 -5.13 22.57
C ILE A 322 3.28 -4.20 21.42
N GLN A 323 2.28 -3.34 21.64
CA GLN A 323 1.85 -2.35 20.64
C GLN A 323 2.97 -1.38 20.26
N ASN A 324 3.76 -0.89 21.21
CA ASN A 324 4.87 0.02 20.94
C ASN A 324 5.97 -0.69 20.14
N THR A 325 6.28 -1.93 20.47
CA THR A 325 7.26 -2.74 19.74
C THR A 325 6.76 -3.03 18.32
N PHE A 326 5.48 -3.37 18.17
CA PHE A 326 4.85 -3.55 16.89
C PHE A 326 4.96 -2.27 16.03
N ASN A 327 4.57 -1.11 16.59
CA ASN A 327 4.65 0.19 15.93
C ASN A 327 6.08 0.52 15.47
N PHE A 328 7.09 0.19 16.28
CA PHE A 328 8.49 0.38 15.92
C PHE A 328 8.89 -0.49 14.71
N VAL A 329 8.52 -1.78 14.72
CA VAL A 329 8.84 -2.70 13.61
C VAL A 329 8.07 -2.32 12.34
N THR A 330 6.81 -1.91 12.44
CA THR A 330 5.95 -1.55 11.29
C THR A 330 6.03 -0.09 10.88
N HIS A 331 6.89 0.71 11.51
CA HIS A 331 7.06 2.13 11.22
C HIS A 331 7.27 2.46 9.72
N PRO A 332 7.98 1.64 8.90
CA PRO A 332 8.06 1.86 7.44
C PRO A 332 6.71 1.93 6.71
N PHE A 333 5.65 1.38 7.31
CA PHE A 333 4.30 1.27 6.76
C PHE A 333 3.26 2.04 7.59
N GLN A 334 3.70 2.83 8.56
CA GLN A 334 2.82 3.51 9.51
C GLN A 334 3.12 5.00 9.54
N TYR A 335 2.08 5.83 9.47
CA TYR A 335 2.21 7.26 9.63
C TYR A 335 2.37 7.61 11.12
N GLY A 336 3.43 8.35 11.46
CA GLY A 336 3.79 8.70 12.84
C GLY A 336 3.06 9.94 13.39
N GLY A 337 1.82 10.19 12.97
CA GLY A 337 1.02 11.36 13.35
C GLY A 337 -0.46 11.04 13.46
N THR A 338 -1.31 12.07 13.48
CA THR A 338 -2.77 11.94 13.67
C THR A 338 -3.53 12.17 12.37
N ALA A 339 -4.82 11.79 12.34
CA ALA A 339 -5.68 12.08 11.18
C ALA A 339 -5.84 13.59 10.91
N GLU A 340 -5.74 14.42 11.95
CA GLU A 340 -5.86 15.89 11.86
C GLU A 340 -4.66 16.56 11.17
N ASP A 341 -3.52 15.86 11.11
CA ASP A 341 -2.29 16.40 10.53
C ASP A 341 -2.45 16.78 9.06
N ARG A 342 -3.38 16.15 8.32
CA ARG A 342 -3.67 16.51 6.93
C ARG A 342 -4.22 17.94 6.83
N ALA A 343 -5.27 18.25 7.60
CA ALA A 343 -5.90 19.57 7.61
C ALA A 343 -4.93 20.62 8.18
N LYS A 344 -4.17 20.25 9.21
CA LYS A 344 -3.11 21.08 9.77
C LYS A 344 -2.02 21.38 8.75
N ALA A 345 -1.57 20.39 7.97
CA ALA A 345 -0.55 20.57 6.96
C ALA A 345 -1.02 21.47 5.82
N GLU A 346 -2.28 21.35 5.40
CA GLU A 346 -2.89 22.24 4.40
C GLU A 346 -2.89 23.70 4.86
N LYS A 347 -3.36 23.96 6.09
CA LYS A 347 -3.38 25.30 6.67
C LYS A 347 -1.97 25.89 6.77
N LEU A 348 -1.04 25.15 7.38
CA LEU A 348 0.34 25.61 7.55
C LEU A 348 1.06 25.82 6.21
N TYR A 349 0.74 25.03 5.18
CA TYR A 349 1.30 25.21 3.85
C TYR A 349 0.80 26.52 3.23
N ALA A 350 -0.51 26.78 3.31
CA ALA A 350 -1.09 28.01 2.79
C ALA A 350 -0.52 29.25 3.49
N GLU A 351 -0.35 29.20 4.81
CA GLU A 351 0.22 30.30 5.62
C GLU A 351 1.71 30.54 5.33
N PHE A 352 2.49 29.49 5.06
CA PHE A 352 3.94 29.64 4.86
C PHE A 352 4.34 29.92 3.40
N PHE A 353 3.61 29.39 2.43
CA PHE A 353 3.93 29.48 1.00
C PHE A 353 3.03 30.44 0.21
N ASP A 354 2.10 31.10 0.90
CA ASP A 354 1.11 32.03 0.32
C ASP A 354 0.30 31.41 -0.83
N ALA A 355 0.09 30.10 -0.80
CA ALA A 355 -0.62 29.36 -1.84
C ALA A 355 -1.20 28.04 -1.31
N PRO A 356 -2.41 27.63 -1.74
CA PRO A 356 -2.95 26.32 -1.41
C PRO A 356 -2.04 25.18 -1.88
N ILE A 357 -1.88 24.16 -1.04
CA ILE A 357 -1.02 23.00 -1.33
C ILE A 357 -1.45 22.28 -2.61
N ILE A 358 -2.75 22.20 -2.87
CA ILE A 358 -3.32 21.57 -4.06
C ILE A 358 -2.86 22.27 -5.33
N ARG A 359 -2.84 23.61 -5.32
CA ARG A 359 -2.45 24.42 -6.48
C ARG A 359 -0.95 24.37 -6.74
N LYS A 360 -0.13 24.45 -5.68
CA LYS A 360 1.33 24.54 -5.81
C LYS A 360 2.01 23.18 -6.03
N GLU A 361 1.40 22.10 -5.55
CA GLU A 361 1.98 20.74 -5.59
C GLU A 361 1.15 19.75 -6.44
N GLN A 362 0.36 20.28 -7.39
CA GLN A 362 -0.56 19.51 -8.24
C GLN A 362 0.06 18.25 -8.85
N SER A 363 1.29 18.34 -9.37
CA SER A 363 1.98 17.20 -9.98
C SER A 363 2.33 16.09 -8.97
N THR A 364 2.79 16.47 -7.77
CA THR A 364 3.09 15.55 -6.67
C THR A 364 1.82 14.86 -6.18
N LEU A 365 0.74 15.63 -6.00
CA LEU A 365 -0.55 15.10 -5.57
C LEU A 365 -1.17 14.17 -6.61
N GLN A 366 -1.17 14.58 -7.88
CA GLN A 366 -1.64 13.73 -8.98
C GLN A 366 -0.87 12.41 -9.02
N LYS A 367 0.45 12.45 -8.86
CA LYS A 367 1.27 11.23 -8.82
C LYS A 367 0.89 10.35 -7.63
N ALA A 368 0.71 10.90 -6.43
CA ALA A 368 0.33 10.12 -5.25
C ALA A 368 -1.06 9.48 -5.39
N VAL A 369 -2.05 10.25 -5.86
CA VAL A 369 -3.43 9.79 -6.08
C VAL A 369 -3.51 8.73 -7.18
N THR A 370 -2.74 8.87 -8.26
CA THR A 370 -2.70 7.87 -9.35
C THR A 370 -1.81 6.68 -9.04
N SER A 371 -1.01 6.72 -7.97
CA SER A 371 -0.16 5.60 -7.58
C SER A 371 -0.96 4.51 -6.86
N THR A 372 -2.09 4.09 -7.43
CA THR A 372 -2.92 2.99 -6.90
C THR A 372 -3.57 2.28 -8.07
N PHE A 373 -3.86 0.99 -7.92
CA PHE A 373 -4.68 0.25 -8.88
C PHE A 373 -6.18 0.55 -8.72
N ASN A 374 -6.62 1.09 -7.57
CA ASN A 374 -8.03 1.37 -7.30
C ASN A 374 -8.50 2.64 -8.04
N ARG A 375 -9.23 2.40 -9.14
CA ARG A 375 -9.83 3.45 -9.99
C ARG A 375 -10.76 4.38 -9.23
N GLY A 376 -11.59 3.87 -8.31
CA GLY A 376 -12.59 4.69 -7.63
C GLY A 376 -11.94 5.74 -6.73
N GLU A 377 -10.95 5.31 -5.95
CA GLU A 377 -10.19 6.20 -5.06
C GLU A 377 -9.27 7.15 -5.84
N ALA A 378 -8.63 6.67 -6.91
CA ALA A 378 -7.83 7.51 -7.79
C ALA A 378 -8.71 8.58 -8.47
N LYS A 379 -9.92 8.21 -8.93
CA LYS A 379 -10.87 9.14 -9.55
C LYS A 379 -11.39 10.15 -8.55
N ALA A 380 -11.84 9.72 -7.37
CA ALA A 380 -12.31 10.62 -6.31
C ALA A 380 -11.23 11.64 -5.92
N GLY A 381 -9.97 11.20 -5.74
CA GLY A 381 -8.86 12.11 -5.43
C GLY A 381 -8.41 12.99 -6.60
N LEU A 382 -8.70 12.63 -7.86
CA LEU A 382 -8.35 13.43 -9.06
C LEU A 382 -9.44 14.42 -9.43
N LEU A 383 -10.70 14.17 -9.08
CA LEU A 383 -11.79 15.13 -9.22
C LEU A 383 -11.46 16.43 -8.47
N ASP A 384 -10.80 16.32 -7.31
CA ASP A 384 -10.28 17.47 -6.54
C ASP A 384 -9.08 18.18 -7.20
N VAL A 385 -8.26 17.48 -8.00
CA VAL A 385 -6.91 17.96 -8.39
C VAL A 385 -6.82 18.44 -9.84
N ASN A 386 -7.68 17.96 -10.75
CA ASN A 386 -7.34 18.06 -12.17
C ASN A 386 -8.45 18.40 -13.17
N GLN A 387 -9.73 18.46 -12.79
CA GLN A 387 -10.83 18.80 -13.74
C GLN A 387 -10.76 18.04 -15.10
N LYS A 388 -10.08 16.88 -15.15
CA LYS A 388 -9.66 16.23 -16.41
C LYS A 388 -10.78 15.49 -17.14
N ARG A 389 -11.89 15.21 -16.44
CA ARG A 389 -13.03 14.45 -16.95
C ARG A 389 -14.24 15.34 -17.13
N VAL A 390 -14.42 16.30 -16.23
CA VAL A 390 -15.42 17.34 -16.35
C VAL A 390 -14.68 18.67 -16.31
N ARG A 391 -14.65 19.36 -17.45
CA ARG A 391 -13.99 20.65 -17.60
C ARG A 391 -15.01 21.76 -17.33
N LEU A 392 -14.67 22.75 -16.52
CA LEU A 392 -15.41 24.01 -16.49
C LEU A 392 -15.14 24.75 -17.81
N ALA A 393 -16.07 24.66 -18.75
CA ALA A 393 -15.95 25.21 -20.09
C ALA A 393 -16.22 26.73 -20.11
N GLN A 394 -17.11 27.19 -19.23
CA GLN A 394 -17.50 28.59 -19.13
C GLN A 394 -17.86 28.92 -17.69
N GLN A 395 -17.44 30.09 -17.20
CA GLN A 395 -17.86 30.66 -15.94
C GLN A 395 -18.04 32.16 -16.12
N ASP A 396 -19.27 32.63 -15.97
CA ASP A 396 -19.62 34.04 -16.05
C ASP A 396 -20.22 34.51 -14.73
N ILE A 397 -19.72 35.64 -14.23
CA ILE A 397 -20.28 36.31 -13.06
C ILE A 397 -20.79 37.67 -13.54
N THR A 398 -22.11 37.81 -13.54
CA THR A 398 -22.77 39.07 -13.88
C THR A 398 -23.26 39.74 -12.60
N ILE A 399 -22.86 41.00 -12.40
CA ILE A 399 -23.29 41.81 -11.25
C ILE A 399 -24.09 42.99 -11.77
N LYS A 400 -25.35 43.12 -11.35
CA LYS A 400 -26.23 44.24 -11.69
C LYS A 400 -26.52 45.05 -10.42
N PRO A 401 -25.83 46.18 -10.20
CA PRO A 401 -26.07 47.01 -9.04
C PRO A 401 -27.44 47.69 -9.11
N LYS A 402 -28.10 47.81 -7.95
CA LYS A 402 -29.44 48.38 -7.73
C LYS A 402 -29.41 49.31 -6.51
N GLY A 403 -28.50 50.28 -6.52
CA GLY A 403 -28.28 51.18 -5.38
C GLY A 403 -27.62 50.43 -4.23
N ASP A 404 -28.38 50.17 -3.17
CA ASP A 404 -27.88 49.59 -1.91
C ASP A 404 -27.76 48.06 -1.93
N TRP A 405 -28.14 47.41 -3.04
CA TRP A 405 -28.02 45.97 -3.24
C TRP A 405 -27.62 45.66 -4.69
N ALA A 406 -27.26 44.40 -4.96
CA ALA A 406 -26.90 43.96 -6.31
C ALA A 406 -27.51 42.59 -6.60
N GLU A 407 -27.92 42.37 -7.85
CA GLU A 407 -28.19 41.04 -8.37
C GLU A 407 -26.88 40.43 -8.83
N VAL A 408 -26.58 39.23 -8.34
CA VAL A 408 -25.42 38.45 -8.77
C VAL A 408 -25.92 37.19 -9.45
N GLU A 409 -25.48 36.98 -10.69
CA GLU A 409 -25.75 35.78 -11.47
C GLU A 409 -24.43 35.06 -11.74
N LEU A 410 -24.30 33.85 -11.21
CA LEU A 410 -23.21 32.93 -11.51
C LEU A 410 -23.72 31.90 -12.52
N HIS A 411 -23.10 31.85 -13.69
CA HIS A 411 -23.42 30.90 -14.75
C HIS A 411 -22.19 30.05 -15.04
N GLU A 412 -22.32 28.73 -14.90
CA GLU A 412 -21.24 27.78 -15.13
C GLU A 412 -21.68 26.69 -16.11
N VAL A 413 -20.81 26.37 -17.07
CA VAL A 413 -21.01 25.27 -18.02
C VAL A 413 -19.89 24.26 -17.83
N TYR A 414 -20.28 23.03 -17.56
CA TYR A 414 -19.37 21.91 -17.38
C TYR A 414 -19.48 20.94 -18.55
N GLU A 415 -18.34 20.51 -19.08
CA GLU A 415 -18.24 19.62 -20.23
C GLU A 415 -17.62 18.28 -19.81
N ASN A 416 -18.40 17.20 -19.97
CA ASN A 416 -17.90 15.85 -19.77
C ASN A 416 -17.03 15.41 -20.96
N GLN A 417 -15.74 15.25 -20.72
CA GLN A 417 -14.74 14.80 -21.69
C GLN A 417 -14.65 13.27 -21.80
N THR A 418 -15.64 12.54 -21.26
CA THR A 418 -15.66 11.08 -21.25
C THR A 418 -16.95 10.51 -21.82
N PHE A 419 -16.93 9.23 -22.19
CA PHE A 419 -18.10 8.52 -22.73
C PHE A 419 -19.04 7.96 -21.66
N ASN A 420 -18.73 8.15 -20.37
CA ASN A 420 -19.55 7.66 -19.26
C ASN A 420 -20.21 8.85 -18.54
N PRO A 421 -21.38 8.66 -17.90
CA PRO A 421 -21.92 9.65 -16.97
C PRO A 421 -20.92 9.93 -15.85
N GLU A 422 -20.66 11.20 -15.58
CA GLU A 422 -19.76 11.65 -14.52
C GLU A 422 -20.49 12.59 -13.57
N GLU A 423 -20.12 12.54 -12.28
CA GLU A 423 -20.67 13.41 -11.26
C GLU A 423 -19.98 14.78 -11.29
N ILE A 424 -20.75 15.84 -11.02
CA ILE A 424 -20.29 17.23 -10.98
C ILE A 424 -20.65 17.81 -9.62
N LEU A 425 -19.68 18.42 -8.95
CA LEU A 425 -19.87 19.13 -7.69
C LEU A 425 -19.87 20.63 -7.92
N TYR A 426 -20.99 21.29 -7.62
CA TYR A 426 -21.07 22.76 -7.58
C TYR A 426 -20.77 23.24 -6.16
N TYR A 427 -19.74 24.06 -6.01
CA TYR A 427 -19.37 24.64 -4.73
C TYR A 427 -19.07 26.13 -4.88
N PHE A 428 -19.80 26.95 -4.13
CA PHE A 428 -19.60 28.39 -4.06
C PHE A 428 -19.87 28.90 -2.65
N SER A 429 -19.31 30.05 -2.31
CA SER A 429 -19.56 30.75 -1.05
C SER A 429 -20.24 32.09 -1.34
N LEU A 430 -21.23 32.43 -0.52
CA LEU A 430 -21.95 33.70 -0.60
C LEU A 430 -21.72 34.49 0.70
N PRO A 431 -21.65 35.83 0.65
CA PRO A 431 -21.73 36.67 1.85
C PRO A 431 -22.99 36.37 2.65
N GLU A 432 -22.92 36.45 3.98
CA GLU A 432 -24.04 36.16 4.89
C GLU A 432 -25.29 37.03 4.63
N SER A 433 -25.10 38.22 4.06
CA SER A 433 -26.19 39.13 3.66
C SER A 433 -26.90 38.77 2.36
N SER A 434 -26.49 37.67 1.70
CA SER A 434 -27.01 37.28 0.39
C SER A 434 -28.19 36.33 0.52
N VAL A 435 -29.15 36.41 -0.42
CA VAL A 435 -30.25 35.45 -0.52
C VAL A 435 -30.24 34.80 -1.91
N VAL A 436 -30.37 33.47 -1.95
CA VAL A 436 -30.48 32.74 -3.22
C VAL A 436 -31.92 32.88 -3.73
N THR A 437 -32.08 33.55 -4.87
CA THR A 437 -33.39 33.82 -5.48
C THR A 437 -33.78 32.80 -6.56
N GLY A 438 -32.84 31.98 -7.03
CA GLY A 438 -33.11 30.89 -7.97
C GLY A 438 -31.88 30.03 -8.26
N LEU A 439 -32.11 28.81 -8.73
CA LEU A 439 -31.06 27.85 -9.14
C LEU A 439 -31.53 27.09 -10.38
N TRP A 440 -30.91 27.31 -11.52
CA TRP A 440 -31.24 26.59 -12.76
C TRP A 440 -30.15 25.57 -13.03
N LEU A 441 -30.55 24.30 -13.21
CA LEU A 441 -29.66 23.21 -13.58
C LEU A 441 -30.16 22.62 -14.90
N GLY A 442 -29.27 22.28 -15.83
CA GLY A 442 -29.65 21.69 -17.11
C GLY A 442 -28.50 20.87 -17.69
N GLU A 443 -28.82 20.01 -18.65
CA GLU A 443 -27.82 19.19 -19.36
C GLU A 443 -27.09 19.97 -20.46
N THR A 444 -27.57 21.18 -20.79
CA THR A 444 -26.96 22.04 -21.82
C THR A 444 -26.74 23.46 -21.28
N ALA A 445 -25.90 24.23 -21.96
CA ALA A 445 -25.64 25.64 -21.66
C ALA A 445 -26.87 26.55 -21.88
N ASN A 446 -27.96 26.04 -22.45
CA ASN A 446 -29.16 26.84 -22.71
C ASN A 446 -30.07 26.87 -21.47
N ARG A 447 -30.18 28.03 -20.81
CA ARG A 447 -31.05 28.27 -19.65
C ARG A 447 -32.52 27.93 -19.90
N ALA A 448 -33.01 28.08 -21.13
CA ALA A 448 -34.40 27.75 -21.46
C ALA A 448 -34.68 26.23 -21.39
N SER A 449 -33.63 25.40 -21.43
CA SER A 449 -33.72 23.93 -21.30
C SER A 449 -33.45 23.44 -19.87
N SER A 450 -33.21 24.35 -18.93
CA SER A 450 -32.94 23.99 -17.53
C SER A 450 -34.19 23.49 -16.82
N PHE A 451 -33.99 22.60 -15.85
CA PHE A 451 -35.01 22.17 -14.92
C PHE A 451 -35.57 23.40 -14.17
N PRO A 452 -36.91 23.54 -14.08
CA PRO A 452 -37.52 24.65 -13.37
C PRO A 452 -37.23 24.53 -11.87
N PHE A 453 -36.76 25.62 -11.27
CA PHE A 453 -36.65 25.71 -9.82
C PHE A 453 -38.00 26.11 -9.22
N GLN A 454 -38.28 25.63 -8.02
CA GLN A 454 -39.50 25.97 -7.29
C GLN A 454 -39.14 26.49 -5.91
N ILE A 455 -39.52 27.73 -5.63
CA ILE A 455 -39.43 28.29 -4.28
C ILE A 455 -40.66 27.79 -3.50
N SER A 456 -40.41 27.16 -2.36
CA SER A 456 -41.46 26.69 -1.45
C SER A 456 -41.12 27.09 -0.02
N THR A 457 -42.13 27.18 0.84
CA THR A 457 -41.90 27.42 2.27
C THR A 457 -41.09 26.25 2.86
N ARG A 458 -40.27 26.55 3.87
CA ARG A 458 -39.38 25.56 4.50
C ARG A 458 -40.10 24.27 4.91
N GLY A 459 -41.32 24.38 5.43
CA GLY A 459 -42.14 23.24 5.83
C GLY A 459 -42.54 22.34 4.65
N ALA A 460 -42.93 22.92 3.51
CA ALA A 460 -43.31 22.18 2.31
C ALA A 460 -42.10 21.51 1.64
N ALA A 461 -40.96 22.21 1.55
CA ALA A 461 -39.71 21.65 1.02
C ALA A 461 -39.21 20.47 1.87
N GLN A 462 -39.30 20.58 3.20
CA GLN A 462 -38.90 19.51 4.12
C GLN A 462 -39.78 18.26 3.98
N GLN A 463 -41.08 18.42 3.73
CA GLN A 463 -41.98 17.29 3.50
C GLN A 463 -41.62 16.51 2.23
N VAL A 464 -41.28 17.21 1.13
CA VAL A 464 -40.83 16.56 -0.11
C VAL A 464 -39.51 15.82 0.11
N TYR A 465 -38.54 16.45 0.80
CA TYR A 465 -37.28 15.81 1.15
C TYR A 465 -37.49 14.54 1.97
N ASN A 466 -38.28 14.61 3.05
CA ASN A 466 -38.55 13.44 3.90
C ASN A 466 -39.23 12.31 3.10
N LYS A 467 -40.13 12.64 2.17
CA LYS A 467 -40.83 11.68 1.33
C LYS A 467 -39.90 10.99 0.32
N GLU A 468 -38.96 11.73 -0.26
CA GLU A 468 -37.94 11.18 -1.17
C GLU A 468 -36.88 10.34 -0.44
N VAL A 469 -36.44 10.76 0.75
CA VAL A 469 -35.56 9.95 1.61
C VAL A 469 -36.25 8.63 1.98
N SER A 470 -37.52 8.67 2.35
CA SER A 470 -38.32 7.47 2.64
C SER A 470 -38.41 6.52 1.44
N ARG A 471 -38.61 7.06 0.22
CA ARG A 471 -38.63 6.26 -1.02
C ARG A 471 -37.30 5.59 -1.35
N ARG A 472 -36.17 6.27 -1.11
CA ARG A 472 -34.82 5.71 -1.36
C ARG A 472 -34.47 4.60 -0.38
N VAL A 473 -34.88 4.71 0.88
CA VAL A 473 -34.69 3.65 1.89
C VAL A 473 -35.48 2.39 1.51
N ILE A 474 -36.71 2.54 0.99
CA ILE A 474 -37.55 1.40 0.58
C ILE A 474 -37.04 0.70 -0.70
N ARG A 475 -36.27 1.37 -1.57
CA ARG A 475 -35.66 0.75 -2.77
C ARG A 475 -34.32 0.04 -2.49
N HIS A 476 -33.76 0.19 -1.29
CA HIS A 476 -32.51 -0.43 -0.87
C HIS A 476 -32.69 -1.52 0.20
N CYS A 477 -33.93 -1.80 0.61
CA CYS A 477 -34.34 -3.08 1.18
C CYS A 477 -34.89 -3.97 0.06
#